data_AF-A0AAD3E1B1-F1
#
_entry.id   AF-A0AAD3E1B1-F1
#
_cell.length_a   1.000
_cell.length_b   1.000
_cell.length_c   1.000
_cell.angle_alpha   90.00
_cell.angle_beta   90.00
_cell.angle_gamma   90.00
#
_symmetry.space_group_name_H-M   'P 1'
#
loop_
_entity.id
_entity.type
_entity.pdbx_description
1 polymer ?
#
loop_
_entity_poly.entity_id
_entity_poly.type
_entity_poly.pdbx_seq_one_letter_code
_entity_poly.pdbx_strand_id
1 'polypeptide(L)'
;MKEIEVETVIEDCTAQRFYDAIYGDDEALRAFHAAINKDPNAVSSPWGPDGCRTVRFVMPMNVPAMLKKFIGKDAVPVVESQRLEWAPGRSAVTVTSEPALDFPGANKFTTAGSMTASNRPDGSCLLKAVVRCSAALPWPVQATVEGLMGVEATNSINTFVKWAREYYTRWNAEQKLQPEQPAPAPAAAATASLPRPPTSAASAAPEGAEQFYDAFEDEEELLRRPMGQSSQPEASVVPYQPPRLEDVIVDCLRRIQSSTSETASSLRTLEQLLRSMDDNMQDLRDKLVGKRPPAPKPASPPHHPAAAGAAAATTHGSPSPAATSSFVSSPHSSSSSSSFWSGYFSALATVSLVGGAAAFAYARYHGLAAGGGGGGGGR
;
A
#
# COMPACT_ATOMS: atom_id res chain seq x y z
N MET A 1 10.96 -11.33 1.63
CA MET A 1 9.80 -11.14 0.72
C MET A 1 8.53 -11.01 1.54
N LYS A 2 7.65 -10.07 1.16
CA LYS A 2 6.32 -9.88 1.72
C LYS A 2 5.26 -10.14 0.66
N GLU A 3 4.21 -10.87 1.01
CA GLU A 3 3.06 -11.16 0.14
C GLU A 3 1.80 -10.59 0.81
N ILE A 4 0.96 -9.94 0.01
CA ILE A 4 -0.27 -9.29 0.41
C ILE A 4 -1.38 -9.84 -0.48
N GLU A 5 -2.49 -10.23 0.13
CA GLU A 5 -3.66 -10.74 -0.57
C GLU A 5 -4.90 -9.95 -0.18
N VAL A 6 -5.69 -9.55 -1.18
CA VAL A 6 -6.98 -8.88 -1.00
C VAL A 6 -8.01 -9.56 -1.89
N GLU A 7 -9.16 -9.88 -1.33
CA GLU A 7 -10.28 -10.48 -2.06
C GLU A 7 -11.53 -9.60 -1.96
N THR A 8 -12.28 -9.52 -3.06
CA THR A 8 -13.59 -8.88 -3.08
C THR A 8 -14.51 -9.53 -4.10
N VAL A 9 -15.82 -9.43 -3.87
CA VAL A 9 -16.84 -9.75 -4.86
C VAL A 9 -17.30 -8.47 -5.56
N ILE A 10 -17.57 -8.56 -6.87
CA ILE A 10 -18.30 -7.54 -7.63
C ILE A 10 -19.59 -8.20 -8.16
N GLU A 11 -20.72 -7.66 -7.73
CA GLU A 11 -22.06 -8.10 -8.12
C GLU A 11 -22.35 -7.77 -9.59
N ASP A 12 -23.21 -8.56 -10.24
CA ASP A 12 -23.62 -8.39 -11.64
C ASP A 12 -22.45 -8.22 -12.64
N CYS A 13 -21.35 -8.93 -12.38
CA CYS A 13 -20.11 -8.81 -13.12
C CYS A 13 -19.54 -10.19 -13.43
N THR A 14 -19.26 -10.46 -14.70
CA THR A 14 -18.46 -11.63 -15.09
C THR A 14 -17.00 -11.23 -15.21
N ALA A 15 -16.09 -12.20 -15.18
CA ALA A 15 -14.67 -12.01 -15.45
C ALA A 15 -14.43 -11.32 -16.81
N GLN A 16 -15.22 -11.68 -17.84
CA GLN A 16 -15.17 -11.02 -19.14
C GLN A 16 -15.56 -9.53 -19.05
N ARG A 17 -16.69 -9.22 -18.41
CA ARG A 17 -17.14 -7.82 -18.29
C ARG A 17 -16.20 -6.98 -17.42
N PHE A 18 -15.63 -7.58 -16.37
CA PHE A 18 -14.62 -6.92 -15.57
C PHE A 18 -13.38 -6.59 -16.39
N TYR A 19 -12.88 -7.57 -17.17
CA TYR A 19 -11.77 -7.33 -18.09
C TYR A 19 -12.11 -6.24 -19.09
N ASP A 20 -13.24 -6.32 -19.78
CA ASP A 20 -13.62 -5.35 -20.80
C ASP A 20 -13.68 -3.93 -20.22
N ALA A 21 -14.23 -3.79 -19.01
CA ALA A 21 -14.38 -2.49 -18.35
C ALA A 21 -13.08 -1.90 -17.78
N ILE A 22 -12.14 -2.73 -17.29
CA ILE A 22 -10.96 -2.24 -16.54
C ILE A 22 -9.66 -2.39 -17.33
N TYR A 23 -9.55 -3.46 -18.11
CA TYR A 23 -8.34 -3.85 -18.81
C TYR A 23 -8.51 -3.88 -20.35
N GLY A 24 -9.73 -3.80 -20.87
CA GLY A 24 -10.02 -3.93 -22.30
C GLY A 24 -9.37 -2.84 -23.14
N ASP A 25 -9.43 -1.60 -22.65
CA ASP A 25 -8.81 -0.42 -23.25
C ASP A 25 -7.87 0.29 -22.28
N ASP A 26 -7.45 1.51 -22.64
CA ASP A 26 -6.60 2.37 -21.82
C ASP A 26 -7.39 3.41 -21.02
N GLU A 27 -8.71 3.54 -21.24
CA GLU A 27 -9.55 4.59 -20.66
C GLU A 27 -9.64 4.43 -19.14
N ALA A 28 -9.97 3.22 -18.69
CA ALA A 28 -10.10 2.93 -17.27
C ALA A 28 -8.77 3.12 -16.53
N LEU A 29 -7.66 2.60 -17.06
CA LEU A 29 -6.35 2.78 -16.44
C LEU A 29 -5.91 4.24 -16.40
N ARG A 30 -6.15 5.00 -17.47
CA ARG A 30 -5.86 6.44 -17.51
C ARG A 30 -6.70 7.18 -16.46
N ALA A 31 -7.99 6.85 -16.35
CA ALA A 31 -8.88 7.42 -15.34
C ALA A 31 -8.42 7.09 -13.91
N PHE A 32 -7.95 5.87 -13.65
CA PHE A 32 -7.38 5.49 -12.36
C PHE A 32 -6.15 6.33 -12.02
N HIS A 33 -5.17 6.39 -12.92
CA HIS A 33 -3.92 7.14 -12.67
C HIS A 33 -4.16 8.65 -12.57
N ALA A 34 -5.08 9.22 -13.34
CA ALA A 34 -5.48 10.62 -13.21
C ALA A 34 -6.09 10.90 -11.83
N ALA A 35 -7.00 10.04 -11.36
CA ALA A 35 -7.69 10.22 -10.09
C ALA A 35 -6.76 9.99 -8.88
N ILE A 36 -5.98 8.91 -8.92
CA ILE A 36 -5.21 8.40 -7.79
C ILE A 36 -3.79 8.96 -7.81
N ASN A 37 -3.04 8.75 -8.90
CA ASN A 37 -1.64 9.20 -9.01
C ASN A 37 -1.50 10.68 -9.39
N LYS A 38 -2.60 11.35 -9.75
CA LYS A 38 -2.58 12.73 -10.30
C LYS A 38 -1.80 12.81 -11.62
N ASP A 39 -1.83 11.73 -12.40
CA ASP A 39 -1.19 11.66 -13.71
C ASP A 39 -2.24 11.48 -14.83
N PRO A 40 -2.68 12.59 -15.46
CA PRO A 40 -3.60 12.52 -16.59
C PRO A 40 -2.93 12.01 -17.88
N ASN A 41 -1.60 11.96 -17.91
CA ASN A 41 -0.81 11.54 -19.07
C ASN A 41 -0.44 10.05 -19.02
N ALA A 42 -1.06 9.28 -18.12
CA ALA A 42 -0.87 7.84 -18.09
C ALA A 42 -1.36 7.22 -19.40
N VAL A 43 -0.56 6.31 -19.97
CA VAL A 43 -0.87 5.64 -21.23
C VAL A 43 -0.68 4.14 -21.08
N SER A 44 -1.63 3.37 -21.57
CA SER A 44 -1.50 1.93 -21.74
C SER A 44 -1.35 1.61 -23.22
N SER A 45 -0.36 0.81 -23.59
CA SER A 45 -0.34 0.24 -24.94
C SER A 45 -1.54 -0.70 -25.12
N PRO A 46 -1.99 -0.92 -26.36
CA PRO A 46 -2.90 -2.02 -26.66
C PRO A 46 -2.28 -3.36 -26.23
N TRP A 47 -3.12 -4.36 -26.01
CA TRP A 47 -2.67 -5.73 -25.79
C TRP A 47 -2.03 -6.30 -27.06
N GLY A 48 -0.82 -6.82 -26.91
CA GLY A 48 -0.11 -7.55 -27.94
C GLY A 48 -0.71 -8.93 -28.20
N PRO A 49 -0.35 -9.58 -29.32
CA PRO A 49 -0.81 -10.93 -29.65
C PRO A 49 -0.30 -12.01 -28.66
N ASP A 50 0.76 -11.69 -27.92
CA ASP A 50 1.33 -12.51 -26.85
C ASP A 50 0.64 -12.30 -25.48
N GLY A 51 -0.39 -11.45 -25.43
CA GLY A 51 -1.07 -11.08 -24.20
C GLY A 51 -0.25 -10.13 -23.32
N CYS A 52 0.78 -9.47 -23.84
CA CYS A 52 1.55 -8.49 -23.10
C CYS A 52 1.13 -7.05 -23.45
N ARG A 53 1.25 -6.13 -22.50
CA ARG A 53 1.19 -4.69 -22.75
C ARG A 53 2.07 -3.91 -21.79
N THR A 54 2.27 -2.64 -22.05
CA THR A 54 3.02 -1.73 -21.19
C THR A 54 2.15 -0.56 -20.76
N VAL A 55 2.13 -0.26 -19.47
CA VAL A 55 1.49 0.94 -18.91
C VAL A 55 2.60 1.89 -18.44
N ARG A 56 2.52 3.15 -18.85
CA ARG A 56 3.45 4.21 -18.45
C ARG A 56 2.68 5.25 -17.68
N PHE A 57 3.17 5.59 -16.49
CA PHE A 57 2.59 6.64 -15.67
C PHE A 57 3.65 7.26 -14.75
N VAL A 58 3.33 8.40 -14.19
CA VAL A 58 4.11 9.10 -13.19
C VAL A 58 3.46 8.88 -11.83
N MET A 59 4.29 8.55 -10.85
CA MET A 59 3.84 8.26 -9.49
C MET A 59 4.41 9.29 -8.52
N PRO A 60 3.59 10.04 -7.78
CA PRO A 60 4.08 10.94 -6.75
C PRO A 60 4.78 10.11 -5.67
N MET A 61 5.93 10.57 -5.19
CA MET A 61 6.59 9.96 -4.05
C MET A 61 6.18 10.67 -2.77
N ASN A 62 5.40 9.98 -1.94
CA ASN A 62 5.13 10.40 -0.58
C ASN A 62 6.26 9.91 0.34
N VAL A 63 7.48 10.37 0.05
CA VAL A 63 8.63 10.15 0.93
C VAL A 63 8.91 11.43 1.71
N PRO A 64 9.35 11.30 2.97
CA PRO A 64 9.84 12.43 3.75
C PRO A 64 10.77 13.34 2.93
N ALA A 65 10.63 14.65 3.09
CA ALA A 65 11.34 15.67 2.28
C ALA A 65 12.86 15.46 2.24
N MET A 66 13.45 14.89 3.30
CA MET A 66 14.86 14.51 3.34
C MET A 66 15.23 13.53 2.22
N LEU A 67 14.40 12.53 1.94
CA LEU A 67 14.64 11.50 0.92
C LEU A 67 14.36 12.03 -0.48
N LYS A 68 13.37 12.91 -0.62
CA LYS A 68 13.11 13.63 -1.87
C LYS A 68 14.36 14.37 -2.35
N LYS A 69 15.12 14.99 -1.44
CA LYS A 69 16.39 15.65 -1.76
C LYS A 69 17.45 14.69 -2.31
N PHE A 70 17.51 13.45 -1.81
CA PHE A 70 18.45 12.45 -2.31
C PHE A 70 18.06 11.89 -3.67
N ILE A 71 16.76 11.69 -3.90
CA ILE A 71 16.26 11.13 -5.17
C ILE A 71 16.20 12.23 -6.24
N GLY A 72 16.09 13.49 -5.83
CA GLY A 72 16.03 14.65 -6.72
C GLY A 72 14.73 14.74 -7.51
N LYS A 73 13.71 13.94 -7.17
CA LYS A 73 12.43 13.90 -7.87
C LYS A 73 11.27 13.88 -6.88
N ASP A 74 10.22 14.64 -7.17
CA ASP A 74 8.95 14.59 -6.44
C ASP A 74 8.03 13.46 -6.92
N ALA A 75 8.29 12.96 -8.13
CA ALA A 75 7.56 11.89 -8.74
C ALA A 75 8.50 10.98 -9.54
N VAL A 76 8.16 9.71 -9.64
CA VAL A 76 8.95 8.69 -10.33
C VAL A 76 8.18 8.21 -11.55
N PRO A 77 8.78 8.25 -12.75
CA PRO A 77 8.20 7.57 -13.90
C PRO A 77 8.26 6.05 -13.69
N VAL A 78 7.15 5.40 -13.99
CA VAL A 78 6.94 3.96 -13.85
C VAL A 78 6.62 3.39 -15.23
N VAL A 79 7.30 2.28 -15.56
CA VAL A 79 6.99 1.47 -16.72
C VAL A 79 6.55 0.11 -16.21
N GLU A 80 5.26 -0.18 -16.33
CA GLU A 80 4.66 -1.42 -15.86
C GLU A 80 4.42 -2.38 -17.02
N SER A 81 5.04 -3.56 -16.95
CA SER A 81 4.79 -4.64 -17.89
C SER A 81 3.62 -5.48 -17.39
N GLN A 82 2.59 -5.65 -18.21
CA GLN A 82 1.42 -6.46 -17.88
C GLN A 82 1.31 -7.68 -18.80
N ARG A 83 0.88 -8.82 -18.24
CA ARG A 83 0.61 -10.08 -18.95
C ARG A 83 -0.79 -10.56 -18.63
N LEU A 84 -1.56 -10.87 -19.67
CA LEU A 84 -2.93 -11.35 -19.61
C LEU A 84 -2.99 -12.86 -19.86
N GLU A 85 -3.68 -13.57 -18.98
CA GLU A 85 -3.93 -15.01 -19.10
C GLU A 85 -5.41 -15.30 -18.85
N TRP A 86 -6.04 -15.99 -19.80
CA TRP A 86 -7.42 -16.47 -19.64
C TRP A 86 -7.42 -17.93 -19.21
N ALA A 87 -8.24 -18.25 -18.21
CA ALA A 87 -8.56 -19.62 -17.91
C ALA A 87 -9.36 -20.26 -19.06
N PRO A 88 -9.30 -21.60 -19.23
CA PRO A 88 -10.13 -22.31 -20.19
C PRO A 88 -11.62 -21.94 -20.06
N GLY A 89 -12.28 -21.73 -21.20
CA GLY A 89 -13.69 -21.32 -21.25
C GLY A 89 -13.96 -19.89 -20.78
N ARG A 90 -12.94 -19.04 -20.61
CA ARG A 90 -13.05 -17.65 -20.13
C ARG A 90 -13.77 -17.52 -18.78
N SER A 91 -13.63 -18.56 -17.95
CA SER A 91 -14.20 -18.62 -16.61
C SER A 91 -13.48 -17.70 -15.61
N ALA A 92 -12.22 -17.39 -15.88
CA ALA A 92 -11.42 -16.45 -15.12
C ALA A 92 -10.39 -15.77 -16.02
N VAL A 93 -9.94 -14.59 -15.60
CA VAL A 93 -8.88 -13.81 -16.22
C VAL A 93 -7.88 -13.40 -15.15
N THR A 94 -6.60 -13.53 -15.46
CA THR A 94 -5.51 -13.09 -14.60
C THR A 94 -4.67 -12.07 -15.36
N VAL A 95 -4.45 -10.91 -14.73
CA VAL A 95 -3.48 -9.91 -15.20
C VAL A 95 -2.34 -9.87 -14.20
N THR A 96 -1.12 -10.20 -14.67
CA THR A 96 0.11 -10.07 -13.89
C THR A 96 0.80 -8.77 -14.28
N SER A 97 1.28 -8.02 -13.29
CA SER A 97 1.83 -6.68 -13.40
C SER A 97 3.21 -6.61 -12.75
N GLU A 98 4.19 -6.12 -13.50
CA GLU A 98 5.58 -5.93 -13.05
C GLU A 98 6.00 -4.48 -13.28
N PRO A 99 5.83 -3.59 -12.29
CA PRO A 99 6.30 -2.22 -12.37
C PRO A 99 7.83 -2.14 -12.26
N ALA A 100 8.44 -1.47 -13.24
CA ALA A 100 9.83 -1.04 -13.21
C ALA A 100 9.91 0.47 -12.92
N LEU A 101 10.72 0.83 -11.93
CA LEU A 101 10.94 2.22 -11.53
C LEU A 101 12.22 2.75 -12.19
N ASP A 102 12.17 3.94 -12.77
CA ASP A 102 13.31 4.55 -13.46
C ASP A 102 14.06 5.55 -12.55
N PHE A 103 14.82 5.00 -11.60
CA PHE A 103 15.79 5.74 -10.81
C PHE A 103 16.98 4.85 -10.37
N PRO A 104 18.16 5.44 -10.08
CA PRO A 104 19.33 4.69 -9.65
C PRO A 104 19.06 3.84 -8.39
N GLY A 105 19.33 2.53 -8.47
CA GLY A 105 19.13 1.60 -7.37
C GLY A 105 17.72 1.01 -7.27
N ALA A 106 16.79 1.39 -8.15
CA ALA A 106 15.44 0.81 -8.24
C ALA A 106 15.47 -0.72 -8.42
N ASN A 107 16.48 -1.25 -9.12
CA ASN A 107 16.68 -2.69 -9.34
C ASN A 107 16.88 -3.51 -8.05
N LYS A 108 17.13 -2.84 -6.91
CA LYS A 108 17.17 -3.48 -5.59
C LYS A 108 15.79 -3.71 -5.00
N PHE A 109 14.73 -3.28 -5.69
CA PHE A 109 13.36 -3.38 -5.23
C PHE A 109 12.53 -4.03 -6.32
N THR A 110 11.86 -5.12 -5.96
CA THR A 110 11.00 -5.84 -6.89
C THR A 110 9.59 -5.83 -6.33
N THR A 111 8.66 -5.40 -7.18
CA THR A 111 7.23 -5.47 -6.91
C THR A 111 6.59 -6.21 -8.06
N ALA A 112 5.76 -7.19 -7.76
CA ALA A 112 4.94 -7.88 -8.74
C ALA A 112 3.53 -8.02 -8.18
N GLY A 113 2.53 -7.74 -8.99
CA GLY A 113 1.12 -7.92 -8.65
C GLY A 113 0.46 -8.90 -9.59
N SER A 114 -0.54 -9.63 -9.12
CA SER A 114 -1.50 -10.31 -9.99
C SER A 114 -2.92 -10.00 -9.54
N MET A 115 -3.81 -9.81 -10.50
CA MET A 115 -5.24 -9.63 -10.30
C MET A 115 -5.98 -10.71 -11.07
N THR A 116 -6.72 -11.54 -10.36
CA THR A 116 -7.56 -12.59 -10.95
C THR A 116 -9.02 -12.26 -10.72
N ALA A 117 -9.79 -12.10 -11.80
CA ALA A 117 -11.25 -12.07 -11.76
C ALA A 117 -11.80 -13.43 -12.18
N SER A 118 -12.59 -14.08 -11.34
CA SER A 118 -13.19 -15.39 -11.61
C SER A 118 -14.71 -15.35 -11.50
N ASN A 119 -15.39 -15.99 -12.44
CA ASN A 119 -16.85 -16.09 -12.44
C ASN A 119 -17.32 -16.92 -11.25
N ARG A 120 -18.39 -16.47 -10.61
CA ARG A 120 -19.11 -17.23 -9.59
C ARG A 120 -20.44 -17.75 -10.15
N PRO A 121 -21.00 -18.83 -9.57
CA PRO A 121 -22.26 -19.41 -10.03
C PRO A 121 -23.47 -18.46 -9.93
N ASP A 122 -23.39 -17.46 -9.06
CA ASP A 122 -24.41 -16.43 -8.83
C ASP A 122 -24.38 -15.29 -9.87
N GLY A 123 -23.49 -15.36 -10.87
CA GLY A 123 -23.32 -14.33 -11.89
C GLY A 123 -22.47 -13.13 -11.47
N SER A 124 -21.95 -13.15 -10.24
CA SER A 124 -20.92 -12.20 -9.76
C SER A 124 -19.51 -12.66 -10.13
N CYS A 125 -18.51 -11.81 -9.89
CA CYS A 125 -17.11 -12.21 -10.01
C CYS A 125 -16.35 -12.00 -8.71
N LEU A 126 -15.51 -12.98 -8.35
CA LEU A 126 -14.51 -12.86 -7.29
C LEU A 126 -13.24 -12.25 -7.87
N LEU A 127 -12.85 -11.08 -7.38
CA LEU A 127 -11.55 -10.50 -7.57
C LEU A 127 -10.62 -10.93 -6.45
N LYS A 128 -9.48 -11.51 -6.82
CA LYS A 128 -8.37 -11.83 -5.95
C LYS A 128 -7.14 -11.08 -6.44
N ALA A 129 -6.58 -10.25 -5.57
CA ALA A 129 -5.39 -9.48 -5.83
C ALA A 129 -4.24 -9.99 -4.94
N VAL A 130 -3.10 -10.30 -5.53
CA VAL A 130 -1.89 -10.71 -4.80
C VAL A 130 -0.75 -9.77 -5.17
N VAL A 131 -0.07 -9.19 -4.18
CA VAL A 131 1.10 -8.34 -4.40
C VAL A 131 2.29 -8.89 -3.63
N ARG A 132 3.41 -9.03 -4.32
CA ARG A 132 4.69 -9.47 -3.78
C ARG A 132 5.69 -8.33 -3.80
N CYS A 133 6.30 -8.08 -2.65
CA CYS A 133 7.34 -7.08 -2.46
C CYS A 133 8.63 -7.75 -1.98
N SER A 134 9.75 -7.40 -2.60
CA SER A 134 11.09 -7.87 -2.22
C SER A 134 12.10 -6.74 -2.30
N ALA A 135 13.05 -6.72 -1.37
CA ALA A 135 14.16 -5.78 -1.37
C ALA A 135 15.50 -6.53 -1.27
N ALA A 136 16.43 -6.23 -2.17
CA ALA A 136 17.79 -6.73 -2.18
C ALA A 136 18.73 -5.73 -1.49
N LEU A 137 18.58 -5.61 -0.17
CA LEU A 137 19.39 -4.74 0.68
C LEU A 137 20.15 -5.55 1.74
N PRO A 138 21.25 -5.01 2.30
CA PRO A 138 21.95 -5.70 3.37
C PRO A 138 21.06 -6.00 4.56
N TRP A 139 21.28 -7.15 5.19
CA TRP A 139 20.74 -7.43 6.51
C TRP A 139 21.39 -6.45 7.51
N PRO A 140 20.64 -5.76 8.40
CA PRO A 140 19.27 -6.03 8.86
C PRO A 140 18.17 -5.18 8.21
N VAL A 141 18.49 -4.27 7.28
CA VAL A 141 17.51 -3.28 6.79
C VAL A 141 16.46 -3.89 5.88
N GLN A 142 16.75 -4.99 5.18
CA GLN A 142 15.84 -5.65 4.24
C GLN A 142 14.43 -5.85 4.80
N ALA A 143 14.29 -6.46 5.97
CA ALA A 143 12.98 -6.79 6.53
C ALA A 143 12.14 -5.55 6.87
N THR A 144 12.79 -4.46 7.32
CA THR A 144 12.11 -3.17 7.59
C THR A 144 11.54 -2.59 6.31
N VAL A 145 12.32 -2.68 5.24
CA VAL A 145 12.00 -2.08 3.94
C VAL A 145 10.90 -2.86 3.24
N GLU A 146 11.00 -4.18 3.22
CA GLU A 146 9.92 -5.05 2.75
C GLU A 146 8.64 -4.83 3.56
N GLY A 147 8.75 -4.58 4.86
CA GLY A 147 7.61 -4.22 5.72
C GLY A 147 6.93 -2.92 5.27
N LEU A 148 7.70 -1.85 5.04
CA LEU A 148 7.18 -0.60 4.51
C LEU A 148 6.58 -0.76 3.11
N MET A 149 7.25 -1.49 2.22
CA MET A 149 6.72 -1.82 0.89
C MET A 149 5.39 -2.56 0.99
N GLY A 150 5.26 -3.49 1.94
CA GLY A 150 4.04 -4.26 2.16
C GLY A 150 2.87 -3.41 2.65
N VAL A 151 3.11 -2.43 3.52
CA VAL A 151 2.07 -1.48 3.95
C VAL A 151 1.59 -0.63 2.77
N GLU A 152 2.51 -0.07 1.98
CA GLU A 152 2.14 0.74 0.81
C GLU A 152 1.45 -0.10 -0.28
N ALA A 153 1.92 -1.33 -0.52
CA ALA A 153 1.28 -2.27 -1.42
C ALA A 153 -0.15 -2.59 -0.97
N THR A 154 -0.37 -2.81 0.32
CA THR A 154 -1.70 -3.04 0.91
C THR A 154 -2.63 -1.86 0.69
N ASN A 155 -2.16 -0.63 0.96
CA ASN A 155 -2.95 0.58 0.74
C ASN A 155 -3.29 0.77 -0.74
N SER A 156 -2.30 0.57 -1.61
CA SER A 156 -2.46 0.72 -3.04
C SER A 156 -3.46 -0.29 -3.62
N ILE A 157 -3.33 -1.58 -3.26
CA ILE A 157 -4.20 -2.60 -3.84
C ILE A 157 -5.64 -2.46 -3.36
N ASN A 158 -5.85 -2.11 -2.09
CA ASN A 158 -7.19 -1.80 -1.57
C ASN A 158 -7.81 -0.59 -2.30
N THR A 159 -7.00 0.44 -2.57
CA THR A 159 -7.45 1.62 -3.32
C THR A 159 -7.86 1.26 -4.75
N PHE A 160 -7.03 0.48 -5.45
CA PHE A 160 -7.34 0.00 -6.80
C PHE A 160 -8.59 -0.86 -6.84
N VAL A 161 -8.71 -1.85 -5.95
CA VAL A 161 -9.86 -2.76 -5.89
C VAL A 161 -11.16 -1.99 -5.60
N LYS A 162 -11.12 -1.03 -4.68
CA LYS A 162 -12.26 -0.16 -4.39
C LYS A 162 -12.63 0.69 -5.62
N TRP A 163 -11.65 1.35 -6.22
CA TRP A 163 -11.86 2.18 -7.41
C TRP A 163 -12.40 1.37 -8.59
N ALA A 164 -11.87 0.17 -8.83
CA ALA A 164 -12.29 -0.69 -9.94
C ALA A 164 -13.76 -1.12 -9.79
N ARG A 165 -14.21 -1.38 -8.55
CA ARG A 165 -15.63 -1.65 -8.27
C ARG A 165 -16.50 -0.44 -8.59
N GLU A 166 -16.13 0.74 -8.10
CA GLU A 166 -16.87 1.99 -8.33
C GLU A 166 -16.88 2.37 -9.83
N TYR A 167 -15.78 2.16 -10.53
CA TYR A 167 -15.67 2.37 -11.98
C TYR A 167 -16.58 1.40 -12.74
N TYR A 168 -16.51 0.10 -12.43
CA TYR A 168 -17.36 -0.90 -13.07
C TYR A 168 -18.85 -0.61 -12.89
N THR A 169 -19.28 -0.21 -11.68
CA THR A 169 -20.69 0.14 -11.44
C THR A 169 -21.15 1.28 -12.35
N ARG A 170 -20.33 2.33 -12.51
CA ARG A 170 -20.64 3.46 -13.40
C ARG A 170 -20.64 3.05 -14.87
N TRP A 171 -19.59 2.36 -15.31
CA TRP A 171 -19.47 1.84 -16.66
C TRP A 171 -20.66 0.94 -17.03
N ASN A 172 -21.07 0.02 -16.14
CA ASN A 172 -22.22 -0.85 -16.36
C ASN A 172 -23.54 -0.06 -16.45
N ALA A 173 -23.70 1.01 -15.67
CA ALA A 173 -24.87 1.88 -15.77
C ALA A 173 -24.90 2.63 -17.12
N GLU A 174 -23.76 3.12 -17.59
CA GLU A 174 -23.62 3.78 -18.90
C GLU A 174 -23.93 2.81 -20.05
N GLN A 175 -23.42 1.57 -19.98
CA GLN A 175 -23.72 0.53 -20.98
C GLN A 175 -25.21 0.18 -21.03
N LYS A 176 -25.92 0.21 -19.89
CA LYS A 176 -27.38 0.01 -19.83
C LYS A 176 -28.17 1.19 -20.41
N LEU A 177 -27.60 2.40 -20.38
CA LEU A 177 -28.23 3.60 -20.90
C LEU A 177 -28.00 3.79 -22.40
N GLN A 178 -26.95 3.19 -22.97
CA GLN A 178 -26.76 3.21 -24.42
C GLN A 178 -27.93 2.44 -25.06
N PRO A 179 -28.85 3.13 -25.77
CA PRO A 179 -29.94 2.45 -26.44
C PRO A 179 -29.32 1.49 -27.43
N GLU A 180 -29.73 0.22 -27.36
CA GLU A 180 -29.33 -0.82 -28.31
C GLU A 180 -29.46 -0.23 -29.70
N GLN A 181 -28.32 0.11 -30.31
CA GLN A 181 -28.31 0.83 -31.58
C GLN A 181 -29.15 -0.02 -32.53
N PRO A 182 -30.28 0.50 -33.04
CA PRO A 182 -31.23 -0.32 -33.76
C PRO A 182 -30.46 -1.00 -34.88
N ALA A 183 -30.50 -2.34 -34.86
CA ALA A 183 -29.73 -3.19 -35.77
C ALA A 183 -29.78 -2.54 -37.15
N PRO A 184 -28.61 -2.23 -37.77
CA PRO A 184 -28.57 -1.45 -39.00
C PRO A 184 -29.59 -2.04 -39.93
N ALA A 185 -30.63 -1.25 -40.25
CA ALA A 185 -31.80 -1.71 -40.97
C ALA A 185 -31.29 -2.55 -42.13
N PRO A 186 -31.74 -3.81 -42.28
CA PRO A 186 -31.15 -4.77 -43.22
C PRO A 186 -31.02 -4.03 -44.53
N ALA A 187 -29.77 -3.72 -44.90
CA ALA A 187 -29.49 -2.96 -46.09
C ALA A 187 -30.14 -3.76 -47.20
N ALA A 188 -31.28 -3.27 -47.67
CA ALA A 188 -32.00 -3.89 -48.77
C ALA A 188 -30.92 -4.11 -49.82
N ALA A 189 -30.77 -5.37 -50.22
CA ALA A 189 -29.84 -5.81 -51.23
C ALA A 189 -30.21 -5.14 -52.57
N ALA A 190 -30.01 -3.83 -52.67
CA ALA A 190 -30.05 -3.05 -53.87
C ALA A 190 -28.71 -3.29 -54.57
N THR A 191 -28.63 -4.50 -55.12
CA THR A 191 -28.30 -4.73 -56.53
C THR A 191 -28.20 -3.42 -57.32
N ALA A 192 -27.03 -2.79 -57.29
CA ALA A 192 -26.62 -1.80 -58.26
C ALA A 192 -25.18 -2.11 -58.65
N SER A 193 -25.07 -3.12 -59.50
CA SER A 193 -23.92 -3.44 -60.33
C SER A 193 -23.57 -2.21 -61.18
N LEU A 194 -22.86 -1.23 -60.63
CA LEU A 194 -22.30 -0.15 -61.43
C LEU A 194 -21.01 -0.65 -62.10
N PRO A 195 -20.86 -0.46 -63.43
CA PRO A 195 -19.69 -0.91 -64.16
C PRO A 195 -18.45 -0.11 -63.75
N ARG A 196 -17.40 -0.85 -63.38
CA ARG A 196 -16.06 -0.36 -63.06
C ARG A 196 -15.46 0.32 -64.31
N PRO A 197 -15.14 1.63 -64.29
CA PRO A 197 -14.41 2.24 -65.39
C PRO A 197 -12.96 1.72 -65.42
N PRO A 198 -12.37 1.52 -66.61
CA PRO A 198 -10.98 1.10 -66.76
C PRO A 198 -10.04 2.25 -66.39
N THR A 199 -9.22 2.05 -65.35
CA THR A 199 -8.14 2.96 -64.98
C THR A 199 -7.03 2.88 -66.02
N SER A 200 -6.88 3.94 -66.81
CA SER A 200 -5.74 4.13 -67.72
C SER A 200 -4.46 4.38 -66.93
N ALA A 201 -3.41 3.66 -67.29
CA ALA A 201 -2.03 3.97 -66.94
C ALA A 201 -1.56 5.26 -67.65
N ALA A 202 -0.95 6.19 -66.91
CA ALA A 202 0.06 7.18 -67.35
C ALA A 202 0.32 8.13 -66.17
N SER A 203 1.51 8.09 -65.55
CA SER A 203 2.60 9.05 -65.78
C SER A 203 2.32 10.46 -65.28
N ALA A 204 3.00 10.88 -64.21
CA ALA A 204 3.96 12.00 -64.22
C ALA A 204 4.18 12.54 -62.79
N ALA A 205 5.46 12.68 -62.42
CA ALA A 205 5.91 13.49 -61.31
C ALA A 205 5.51 14.97 -61.50
N PRO A 206 5.47 15.73 -60.41
CA PRO A 206 6.32 16.92 -60.41
C PRO A 206 7.14 17.05 -59.12
N GLU A 207 8.43 17.29 -59.33
CA GLU A 207 9.28 18.09 -58.45
C GLU A 207 8.67 19.48 -58.24
N GLY A 208 8.83 20.03 -57.04
CA GLY A 208 8.37 21.38 -56.67
C GLY A 208 8.12 21.43 -55.16
N ALA A 209 9.16 21.54 -54.34
CA ALA A 209 9.80 22.80 -53.97
C ALA A 209 8.97 23.60 -52.95
N GLU A 210 9.53 23.67 -51.75
CA GLU A 210 9.48 24.79 -50.81
C GLU A 210 8.14 25.12 -50.14
N GLN A 211 8.09 25.04 -48.80
CA GLN A 211 8.19 26.22 -47.93
C GLN A 211 7.79 25.93 -46.48
N PHE A 212 8.67 26.36 -45.57
CA PHE A 212 8.40 26.94 -44.25
C PHE A 212 7.92 26.02 -43.12
N TYR A 213 8.84 25.66 -42.22
CA TYR A 213 9.00 26.29 -40.90
C TYR A 213 10.29 25.76 -40.24
N ASP A 214 11.41 26.47 -40.44
CA ASP A 214 12.55 26.42 -39.53
C ASP A 214 12.16 27.24 -38.28
N ALA A 215 11.91 26.54 -37.18
CA ALA A 215 11.73 27.11 -35.86
C ALA A 215 12.92 26.69 -34.99
N PHE A 216 14.10 27.18 -35.34
CA PHE A 216 15.32 27.09 -34.54
C PHE A 216 16.12 28.37 -34.76
N GLU A 217 15.84 29.41 -33.99
CA GLU A 217 16.76 30.53 -33.70
C GLU A 217 16.02 31.52 -32.79
N ASP A 218 16.24 31.41 -31.48
CA ASP A 218 16.02 32.49 -30.50
C ASP A 218 16.61 32.14 -29.11
N GLU A 219 17.81 31.54 -29.08
CA GLU A 219 18.57 31.36 -27.81
C GLU A 219 19.75 32.36 -27.65
N GLU A 220 20.01 33.23 -28.62
CA GLU A 220 21.18 34.14 -28.56
C GLU A 220 20.91 35.51 -27.91
N GLU A 221 19.65 35.85 -27.58
CA GLU A 221 19.31 37.18 -27.01
C GLU A 221 19.31 37.23 -25.47
N LEU A 222 19.49 36.09 -24.78
CA LEU A 222 19.60 36.07 -23.30
C LEU A 222 21.01 36.35 -22.76
N LEU A 223 22.01 36.57 -23.63
CA LEU A 223 23.41 36.79 -23.22
C LEU A 223 23.86 38.25 -23.12
N ARG A 224 22.97 39.24 -23.31
CA ARG A 224 23.30 40.68 -23.17
C ARG A 224 22.64 41.37 -21.98
N ARG A 225 22.81 40.81 -20.78
CA ARG A 225 22.52 41.54 -19.54
C ARG A 225 23.77 42.31 -19.09
N PRO A 226 23.71 43.65 -18.94
CA PRO A 226 24.86 44.43 -18.49
C PRO A 226 25.21 44.10 -17.04
N MET A 227 26.46 43.69 -16.82
CA MET A 227 27.05 43.42 -15.52
C MET A 227 27.13 44.70 -14.69
N GLY A 228 26.17 44.85 -13.77
CA GLY A 228 26.32 45.73 -12.62
C GLY A 228 27.27 45.09 -11.62
N GLN A 229 28.48 45.65 -11.51
CA GLN A 229 29.45 45.36 -10.44
C GLN A 229 28.79 45.53 -9.08
N SER A 230 28.51 44.41 -8.41
CA SER A 230 28.39 44.37 -6.95
C SER A 230 29.52 43.48 -6.44
N SER A 231 30.48 44.10 -5.78
CA SER A 231 31.59 43.44 -5.10
C SER A 231 31.04 42.66 -3.90
N GLN A 232 30.62 41.41 -4.12
CA GLN A 232 30.44 40.45 -3.05
C GLN A 232 31.80 39.79 -2.73
N PRO A 233 32.12 39.57 -1.45
CA PRO A 233 33.35 38.91 -1.04
C PRO A 233 33.36 37.48 -1.59
N GLU A 234 34.45 37.11 -2.26
CA GLU A 234 34.71 35.76 -2.77
C GLU A 234 34.49 34.73 -1.66
N ALA A 235 33.36 34.03 -1.72
CA ALA A 235 33.13 32.85 -0.91
C ALA A 235 34.10 31.79 -1.40
N SER A 236 35.15 31.54 -0.61
CA SER A 236 36.07 30.42 -0.74
C SER A 236 35.27 29.15 -1.07
N VAL A 237 35.34 28.71 -2.32
CA VAL A 237 34.73 27.48 -2.79
C VAL A 237 35.56 26.34 -2.21
N VAL A 238 35.18 25.89 -1.02
CA VAL A 238 35.76 24.70 -0.39
C VAL A 238 35.41 23.50 -1.28
N PRO A 239 36.41 22.75 -1.79
CA PRO A 239 36.15 21.56 -2.59
C PRO A 239 35.27 20.60 -1.80
N TYR A 240 34.12 20.21 -2.35
CA TYR A 240 33.26 19.22 -1.73
C TYR A 240 34.00 17.88 -1.71
N GLN A 241 34.46 17.48 -0.53
CA GLN A 241 34.99 16.15 -0.30
C GLN A 241 33.82 15.27 0.17
N PRO A 242 33.38 14.29 -0.63
CA PRO A 242 32.28 13.41 -0.21
C PRO A 242 32.66 12.69 1.09
N PRO A 243 31.72 12.52 2.03
CA PRO A 243 31.97 11.82 3.28
C PRO A 243 32.46 10.41 3.01
N ARG A 244 33.41 9.94 3.83
CA ARG A 244 33.95 8.59 3.68
C ARG A 244 32.87 7.58 4.06
N LEU A 245 32.89 6.42 3.42
CA LEU A 245 31.89 5.36 3.65
C LEU A 245 31.83 4.96 5.14
N GLU A 246 32.98 4.97 5.81
CA GLU A 246 33.11 4.64 7.24
C GLU A 246 32.32 5.61 8.12
N ASP A 247 32.33 6.90 7.79
CA ASP A 247 31.60 7.92 8.54
C ASP A 247 30.08 7.75 8.39
N VAL A 248 29.63 7.40 7.18
CA VAL A 248 28.22 7.07 6.89
C VAL A 248 27.78 5.85 7.71
N ILE A 249 28.62 4.81 7.79
CA ILE A 249 28.34 3.59 8.56
C ILE A 249 28.23 3.92 10.06
N VAL A 250 29.18 4.68 10.61
CA VAL A 250 29.17 5.07 12.03
C VAL A 250 27.92 5.87 12.39
N ASP A 251 27.53 6.83 11.55
CA ASP A 251 26.34 7.63 11.80
C ASP A 251 25.05 6.82 11.65
N CYS A 252 24.99 5.87 10.72
CA CYS A 252 23.89 4.90 10.66
C CYS A 252 23.77 4.07 11.95
N LEU A 253 24.89 3.57 12.49
CA LEU A 253 24.90 2.81 13.73
C LEU A 253 24.47 3.65 14.93
N ARG A 254 24.94 4.90 15.06
CA ARG A 254 24.48 5.84 16.10
C ARG A 254 22.98 6.09 16.01
N ARG A 255 22.44 6.23 14.80
CA ARG A 255 21.01 6.49 14.59
C ARG A 255 20.15 5.27 14.94
N ILE A 256 20.64 4.07 14.65
CA ILE A 256 20.00 2.83 15.10
C ILE A 256 19.99 2.76 16.63
N GLN A 257 21.11 3.08 17.28
CA GLN A 257 21.20 3.13 18.75
C GLN A 257 20.22 4.14 19.36
N SER A 258 20.15 5.36 18.82
CA SER A 258 19.19 6.40 19.25
C SER A 258 17.75 5.90 19.11
N SER A 259 17.39 5.38 17.93
CA SER A 259 16.03 4.87 17.66
C SER A 259 15.66 3.69 18.57
N THR A 260 16.62 2.83 18.89
CA THR A 260 16.42 1.71 19.82
C THR A 260 16.20 2.22 21.24
N SER A 261 16.93 3.26 21.65
CA SER A 261 16.75 3.89 22.97
C SER A 261 15.39 4.59 23.11
N GLU A 262 14.90 5.26 22.07
CA GLU A 262 13.57 5.87 22.02
C GLU A 262 12.47 4.81 22.09
N THR A 263 12.66 3.70 21.38
CA THR A 263 11.72 2.56 21.42
C THR A 263 11.68 1.94 22.81
N ALA A 264 12.85 1.71 23.43
CA ALA A 264 12.93 1.21 24.80
C ALA A 264 12.30 2.17 25.82
N SER A 265 12.47 3.49 25.65
CA SER A 265 11.80 4.51 26.47
C SER A 265 10.27 4.45 26.31
N SER A 266 9.79 4.28 25.08
CA SER A 266 8.36 4.16 24.78
C SER A 266 7.77 2.90 25.40
N LEU A 267 8.48 1.76 25.33
CA LEU A 267 8.06 0.51 25.98
C LEU A 267 8.01 0.62 27.50
N ARG A 268 8.97 1.31 28.14
CA ARG A 268 8.91 1.59 29.59
C ARG A 268 7.74 2.49 29.96
N THR A 269 7.43 3.47 29.12
CA THR A 269 6.26 4.34 29.33
C THR A 269 4.97 3.53 29.26
N LEU A 270 4.86 2.61 28.29
CA LEU A 270 3.74 1.69 28.17
C LEU A 270 3.63 0.77 29.40
N GLU A 271 4.75 0.22 29.89
CA GLU A 271 4.79 -0.62 31.08
C GLU A 271 4.32 0.14 32.34
N GLN A 272 4.72 1.40 32.50
CA GLN A 272 4.26 2.26 33.59
C GLN A 272 2.75 2.54 33.51
N LEU A 273 2.23 2.78 32.29
CA LEU A 273 0.80 2.96 32.07
C LEU A 273 0.01 1.69 32.47
N LEU A 274 0.49 0.51 32.08
CA LEU A 274 -0.14 -0.76 32.43
C LEU A 274 -0.16 -1.00 33.95
N ARG A 275 0.95 -0.73 34.65
CA ARG A 275 0.98 -0.82 36.12
C ARG A 275 0.00 0.14 36.79
N SER A 276 -0.08 1.38 36.30
CA SER A 276 -1.06 2.34 36.83
C SER A 276 -2.50 1.90 36.59
N MET A 277 -2.80 1.27 35.45
CA MET A 277 -4.12 0.70 35.20
C MET A 277 -4.45 -0.45 36.15
N ASP A 278 -3.49 -1.34 36.41
CA ASP A 278 -3.66 -2.44 37.37
C ASP A 278 -3.92 -1.93 38.79
N ASP A 279 -3.16 -0.92 39.24
CA ASP A 279 -3.36 -0.29 40.55
C ASP A 279 -4.77 0.33 40.65
N ASN A 280 -5.20 1.05 39.62
CA ASN A 280 -6.55 1.64 39.56
C ASN A 280 -7.65 0.57 39.56
N MET A 281 -7.44 -0.55 38.87
CA MET A 281 -8.37 -1.69 38.86
C MET A 281 -8.45 -2.38 40.22
N GLN A 282 -7.32 -2.50 40.92
CA GLN A 282 -7.28 -3.05 42.27
C GLN A 282 -7.99 -2.13 43.28
N ASP A 283 -7.79 -0.82 43.19
CA ASP A 283 -8.51 0.18 43.99
C ASP A 283 -10.03 0.11 43.76
N LEU A 284 -10.45 -0.04 42.50
CA LEU A 284 -11.86 -0.24 42.16
C LEU A 284 -12.40 -1.54 42.74
N ARG A 285 -11.62 -2.63 42.67
CA ARG A 285 -11.98 -3.92 43.26
C ARG A 285 -12.16 -3.80 44.76
N ASP A 286 -11.25 -3.13 45.47
CA ASP A 286 -11.33 -2.97 46.93
C ASP A 286 -12.52 -2.10 47.35
N LYS A 287 -12.86 -1.09 46.54
CA LYS A 287 -14.08 -0.28 46.72
C LYS A 287 -15.36 -1.07 46.47
N LEU A 288 -15.39 -1.94 45.45
CA LEU A 288 -16.54 -2.77 45.10
C LEU A 288 -16.73 -3.97 46.05
N VAL A 289 -15.63 -4.56 46.52
CA VAL A 289 -15.62 -5.55 47.60
C VAL A 289 -15.92 -4.89 48.96
N GLY A 290 -15.97 -3.55 48.97
CA GLY A 290 -16.40 -2.67 50.05
C GLY A 290 -17.11 -3.37 51.19
N LYS A 291 -16.37 -3.48 52.31
CA LYS A 291 -16.81 -3.68 53.69
C LYS A 291 -18.29 -4.02 53.78
N ARG A 292 -18.61 -5.31 53.73
CA ARG A 292 -19.86 -5.82 54.28
C ARG A 292 -20.03 -5.15 55.66
N PRO A 293 -21.08 -4.33 55.87
CA PRO A 293 -21.26 -3.67 57.16
C PRO A 293 -21.20 -4.76 58.23
N PRO A 294 -20.44 -4.55 59.32
CA PRO A 294 -20.30 -5.56 60.36
C PRO A 294 -21.69 -5.99 60.77
N ALA A 295 -21.94 -7.30 60.71
CA ALA A 295 -23.25 -7.85 61.04
C ALA A 295 -23.68 -7.30 62.40
N PRO A 296 -24.93 -6.81 62.54
CA PRO A 296 -25.41 -6.31 63.81
C PRO A 296 -25.15 -7.36 64.89
N LYS A 297 -24.45 -6.94 65.96
CA LYS A 297 -24.05 -7.79 67.08
C LYS A 297 -25.28 -8.61 67.51
N PRO A 298 -25.24 -9.95 67.45
CA PRO A 298 -26.36 -10.76 67.91
C PRO A 298 -26.60 -10.46 69.38
N ALA A 299 -27.84 -10.08 69.71
CA ALA A 299 -28.27 -9.88 71.08
C ALA A 299 -27.98 -11.17 71.88
N SER A 300 -27.34 -11.01 73.03
CA SER A 300 -26.95 -12.09 73.92
C SER A 300 -28.14 -13.02 74.21
N PRO A 301 -28.05 -14.33 73.90
CA PRO A 301 -29.09 -15.27 74.29
C PRO A 301 -29.05 -15.52 75.81
N PRO A 302 -30.22 -15.76 76.45
CA PRO A 302 -30.31 -16.01 77.88
C PRO A 302 -29.71 -17.37 78.27
N HIS A 303 -29.10 -17.37 79.45
CA HIS A 303 -28.47 -18.52 80.11
C HIS A 303 -29.36 -19.76 80.15
N HIS A 304 -28.85 -20.87 79.61
CA HIS A 304 -29.21 -22.22 80.05
C HIS A 304 -27.95 -23.04 80.30
N PRO A 305 -27.82 -23.72 81.45
CA PRO A 305 -26.68 -24.57 81.78
C PRO A 305 -26.85 -25.96 81.13
N ALA A 306 -25.84 -26.41 80.40
CA ALA A 306 -25.76 -27.79 79.90
C ALA A 306 -24.72 -28.57 80.72
N ALA A 307 -25.19 -29.70 81.26
CA ALA A 307 -24.43 -30.65 82.04
C ALA A 307 -23.50 -31.53 81.18
N ALA A 308 -22.61 -32.19 81.90
CA ALA A 308 -21.37 -32.83 81.49
C ALA A 308 -21.45 -34.06 80.57
N GLY A 309 -20.30 -34.36 79.95
CA GLY A 309 -19.90 -35.68 79.46
C GLY A 309 -19.59 -35.67 77.97
N ALA A 310 -18.57 -36.34 77.43
CA ALA A 310 -17.44 -37.08 77.96
C ALA A 310 -16.55 -37.44 76.74
N ALA A 311 -15.24 -37.42 76.96
CA ALA A 311 -14.18 -38.32 76.48
C ALA A 311 -14.06 -38.82 75.01
N ALA A 312 -12.77 -38.94 74.66
CA ALA A 312 -12.09 -39.89 73.75
C ALA A 312 -12.18 -39.57 72.23
N ALA A 313 -11.09 -39.17 71.56
CA ALA A 313 -9.81 -39.84 71.26
C ALA A 313 -9.83 -40.63 69.94
N THR A 314 -8.65 -40.66 69.31
CA THR A 314 -8.12 -41.70 68.38
C THR A 314 -8.14 -41.39 66.86
N THR A 315 -7.02 -40.78 66.42
CA THR A 315 -6.09 -41.16 65.33
C THR A 315 -6.52 -41.82 63.99
N HIS A 316 -5.79 -41.36 62.96
CA HIS A 316 -5.20 -42.07 61.80
C HIS A 316 -6.08 -42.52 60.62
N GLY A 317 -5.59 -42.18 59.41
CA GLY A 317 -5.77 -43.02 58.23
C GLY A 317 -5.86 -42.27 56.89
N SER A 318 -4.75 -42.13 56.18
CA SER A 318 -4.74 -42.12 54.70
C SER A 318 -5.17 -43.52 54.20
N PRO A 319 -5.80 -43.69 53.02
CA PRO A 319 -5.04 -43.74 51.77
C PRO A 319 -5.77 -43.26 50.49
N SER A 320 -4.98 -43.07 49.43
CA SER A 320 -5.37 -43.03 48.00
C SER A 320 -5.98 -44.39 47.58
N PRO A 321 -6.82 -44.50 46.52
CA PRO A 321 -6.30 -44.52 45.14
C PRO A 321 -7.24 -44.03 44.00
N ALA A 322 -6.60 -43.78 42.86
CA ALA A 322 -7.01 -43.88 41.45
C ALA A 322 -8.50 -44.01 41.05
N ALA A 323 -8.93 -43.17 40.11
CA ALA A 323 -9.89 -43.56 39.07
C ALA A 323 -9.62 -42.82 37.75
N THR A 324 -9.34 -43.63 36.74
CA THR A 324 -9.43 -43.40 35.30
C THR A 324 -10.74 -42.74 34.86
N SER A 325 -10.67 -41.75 33.97
CA SER A 325 -11.62 -41.66 32.86
C SER A 325 -10.99 -40.95 31.66
N SER A 326 -10.94 -41.71 30.57
CA SER A 326 -10.72 -41.30 29.19
C SER A 326 -11.85 -40.40 28.72
N PHE A 327 -11.56 -39.25 28.13
CA PHE A 327 -12.50 -38.55 27.27
C PHE A 327 -11.82 -38.01 26.01
N VAL A 328 -12.60 -38.13 24.94
CA VAL A 328 -12.28 -38.03 23.52
C VAL A 328 -11.84 -36.61 23.12
N SER A 329 -10.72 -36.54 22.40
CA SER A 329 -10.27 -35.34 21.68
C SER A 329 -11.08 -35.16 20.40
N SER A 330 -11.65 -33.97 20.19
CA SER A 330 -11.97 -33.45 18.86
C SER A 330 -11.79 -31.92 18.86
N PRO A 331 -11.11 -31.35 17.85
CA PRO A 331 -10.72 -29.95 17.85
C PRO A 331 -11.83 -29.06 17.26
N HIS A 332 -12.32 -28.10 18.05
CA HIS A 332 -13.01 -26.93 17.53
C HIS A 332 -12.11 -25.71 17.70
N SER A 333 -11.52 -25.31 16.56
CA SER A 333 -10.87 -24.03 16.35
C SER A 333 -11.90 -22.90 16.48
N SER A 334 -11.86 -22.20 17.60
CA SER A 334 -12.53 -20.91 17.78
C SER A 334 -11.45 -19.82 17.74
N SER A 335 -11.27 -19.21 16.57
CA SER A 335 -10.51 -17.97 16.41
C SER A 335 -11.40 -16.82 16.86
N SER A 336 -11.30 -16.44 18.13
CA SER A 336 -11.90 -15.22 18.66
C SER A 336 -11.07 -14.01 18.21
N SER A 337 -11.63 -13.24 17.29
CA SER A 337 -11.18 -11.90 16.92
C SER A 337 -11.63 -10.91 17.99
N SER A 338 -10.76 -10.60 18.97
CA SER A 338 -10.96 -9.43 19.83
C SER A 338 -10.32 -8.20 19.17
N SER A 339 -11.14 -7.49 18.40
CA SER A 339 -10.94 -6.10 18.02
C SER A 339 -11.01 -5.23 19.28
N PHE A 340 -9.90 -4.60 19.69
CA PHE A 340 -9.97 -3.52 20.67
C PHE A 340 -8.74 -2.59 20.50
N TRP A 341 -9.01 -1.29 20.49
CA TRP A 341 -8.11 -0.13 20.29
C TRP A 341 -7.85 0.30 18.84
N SER A 342 -8.86 0.95 18.26
CA SER A 342 -8.70 1.99 17.24
C SER A 342 -8.99 3.34 17.90
N GLY A 343 -8.02 4.24 17.91
CA GLY A 343 -8.20 5.58 18.45
C GLY A 343 -6.97 6.46 18.18
N TYR A 344 -7.19 7.48 17.35
CA TYR A 344 -6.33 8.63 17.04
C TYR A 344 -5.12 8.40 16.11
N PHE A 345 -5.35 8.58 14.80
CA PHE A 345 -4.76 9.67 14.00
C PHE A 345 -5.58 9.79 12.71
N SER A 346 -6.21 10.95 12.50
CA SER A 346 -6.89 11.32 11.26
C SER A 346 -6.06 12.35 10.51
N ALA A 347 -6.15 12.29 9.18
CA ALA A 347 -5.69 13.23 8.17
C ALA A 347 -4.20 13.21 7.81
N LEU A 348 -3.85 12.50 6.72
CA LEU A 348 -3.31 13.08 5.48
C LEU A 348 -3.10 12.00 4.40
N ALA A 349 -3.69 12.25 3.23
CA ALA A 349 -3.61 11.60 1.92
C ALA A 349 -2.66 10.38 1.75
N THR A 350 -3.27 9.20 1.68
CA THR A 350 -2.68 7.95 1.18
C THR A 350 -2.77 7.86 -0.34
N VAL A 351 -1.70 8.18 -1.08
CA VAL A 351 -1.40 7.58 -2.39
C VAL A 351 0.10 7.69 -2.68
N SER A 352 0.82 6.57 -2.59
CA SER A 352 2.06 6.32 -3.35
C SER A 352 2.32 4.82 -3.42
N LEU A 353 2.23 4.23 -4.61
CA LEU A 353 2.67 2.86 -4.87
C LEU A 353 4.16 2.71 -4.48
N VAL A 354 4.50 1.53 -3.99
CA VAL A 354 5.76 0.87 -3.59
C VAL A 354 7.16 1.53 -3.79
N GLY A 355 7.32 2.56 -4.63
CA GLY A 355 8.57 3.32 -4.77
C GLY A 355 8.98 4.14 -3.53
N GLY A 356 8.04 4.55 -2.67
CA GLY A 356 8.35 5.36 -1.49
C GLY A 356 9.14 4.61 -0.41
N ALA A 357 8.83 3.34 -0.19
CA ALA A 357 9.50 2.50 0.80
C ALA A 357 10.95 2.15 0.37
N ALA A 358 11.14 1.90 -0.92
CA ALA A 358 12.43 1.65 -1.55
C ALA A 358 13.37 2.87 -1.45
N ALA A 359 12.84 4.04 -1.74
CA ALA A 359 13.48 5.33 -1.56
C ALA A 359 13.89 5.62 -0.10
N PHE A 360 12.98 5.34 0.86
CA PHE A 360 13.22 5.49 2.29
C PHE A 360 14.35 4.59 2.80
N ALA A 361 14.38 3.36 2.31
CA ALA A 361 15.44 2.41 2.58
C ALA A 361 16.80 2.84 2.02
N TYR A 362 16.80 3.27 0.77
CA TYR A 362 18.00 3.62 0.02
C TYR A 362 18.68 4.86 0.61
N ALA A 363 17.93 5.90 0.99
CA ALA A 363 18.54 7.08 1.61
C ALA A 363 18.71 6.98 3.14
N ARG A 364 18.09 6.00 3.82
CA ARG A 364 18.59 5.55 5.14
C ARG A 364 19.93 4.81 5.02
N TYR A 365 20.21 4.19 3.87
CA TYR A 365 21.43 3.42 3.59
C TYR A 365 22.57 4.28 3.02
N HIS A 366 22.31 5.41 2.34
CA HIS A 366 23.31 6.27 1.68
C HIS A 366 23.63 7.64 2.36
N GLY A 367 23.30 7.84 3.65
CA GLY A 367 23.74 9.00 4.46
C GLY A 367 22.83 10.23 4.34
N LEU A 368 23.00 11.37 5.01
CA LEU A 368 23.79 11.84 6.16
C LEU A 368 23.27 13.28 6.48
N ALA A 369 23.52 13.71 7.71
CA ALA A 369 23.52 15.07 8.27
C ALA A 369 22.95 16.26 7.46
N ALA A 370 21.93 16.91 8.03
CA ALA A 370 21.81 18.36 7.99
C ALA A 370 21.82 18.86 9.44
N GLY A 371 22.97 19.38 9.88
CA GLY A 371 23.11 20.07 11.15
C GLY A 371 22.30 21.37 11.13
N GLY A 372 21.49 21.57 12.16
CA GLY A 372 20.93 22.87 12.48
C GLY A 372 22.03 23.78 13.00
N GLY A 373 22.45 24.75 12.19
CA GLY A 373 23.25 25.88 12.63
C GLY A 373 22.39 26.81 13.48
N GLY A 374 22.40 26.59 14.80
CA GLY A 374 21.89 27.54 15.77
C GLY A 374 22.83 28.74 15.87
N GLY A 375 22.43 29.86 15.27
CA GLY A 375 23.06 31.16 15.48
C GLY A 375 22.79 31.65 16.90
N GLY A 376 23.76 31.46 17.79
CA GLY A 376 23.83 32.14 19.08
C GLY A 376 24.33 33.57 18.87
N GLY A 377 23.40 34.49 18.65
CA GLY A 377 23.65 35.94 18.77
C GLY A 377 23.74 36.33 20.23
N GLY A 378 24.80 37.06 20.58
CA GLY A 378 25.04 37.53 21.93
C GLY A 378 24.06 38.61 22.39
N ARG A 379 23.95 38.71 23.72
CA ARG A 379 23.95 39.95 24.48
C ARG A 379 24.57 39.69 25.85
#